data_AF-A0A2S9YIM6-F1
#
_entry.id   AF-A0A2S9YIM6-F1
#
_cell.length_a   1.000
_cell.length_b   1.000
_cell.length_c   1.000
_cell.angle_alpha   90.00
_cell.angle_beta   90.00
_cell.angle_gamma   90.00
#
_symmetry.space_group_name_H-M   'P 1'
#
loop_
_entity.id
_entity.type
_entity.pdbx_description
1 polymer ?
#
loop_
_entity_poly.entity_id
_entity_poly.type
_entity_poly.pdbx_seq_one_letter_code
_entity_poly.pdbx_strand_id
1 'polypeptide(L)'
;MTPPRFIHEEQTAFITCRAVGRSFRFVPTKEVTEIILFALAYTCSKFDVSLHEVVYMSNHFHMLLTAHTKCLPKFMEELNSLTSRALNAHRGISGTNFEKGYGLVEPQDEAKLLEHVVYTLTNPCDSDLVTKARQWKGVTTARMRYGQELVVPKPKYGLWEPKNPAKSAKKRKRPDARTRSKRDRSTLPATATLRLVRPPLRPELTDDELRDLVLEQVATRERELEDVRERQGTKVLGMRKVKAQHWAAMPGPEDLFGVRPTVSAKDRRKRIAALGEKKRFEEAYALAWERWRGGEKDVEFPAGTWLMCHRYRARCAAPL
;
A
#
# COMPACT_ATOMS: atom_id res chain seq x y z
N MET A 1 0.16 -17.05 -17.41
CA MET A 1 -0.62 -15.80 -17.54
C MET A 1 -0.67 -15.14 -16.16
N THR A 2 -0.61 -13.81 -16.06
CA THR A 2 -0.90 -13.12 -14.78
C THR A 2 -2.39 -13.31 -14.46
N PRO A 3 -2.76 -13.82 -13.27
CA PRO A 3 -4.17 -13.98 -12.90
C PRO A 3 -4.93 -12.65 -13.02
N PRO A 4 -6.18 -12.66 -13.52
CA PRO A 4 -6.96 -11.43 -13.63
C PRO A 4 -7.24 -10.86 -12.24
N ARG A 5 -7.23 -9.53 -12.14
CA ARG A 5 -7.71 -8.82 -10.95
C ARG A 5 -9.13 -8.35 -11.25
N PHE A 6 -10.06 -8.67 -10.36
CA PHE A 6 -11.41 -8.12 -10.40
C PHE A 6 -11.39 -6.73 -9.78
N ILE A 7 -11.49 -5.69 -10.64
CA ILE A 7 -11.37 -4.28 -10.25
C ILE A 7 -12.66 -3.56 -10.61
N HIS A 8 -13.33 -3.00 -9.61
CA HIS A 8 -14.57 -2.24 -9.79
C HIS A 8 -14.49 -0.89 -9.07
N GLU A 9 -15.54 -0.10 -9.24
CA GLU A 9 -15.73 1.19 -8.58
C GLU A 9 -16.18 0.97 -7.14
N GLU A 10 -16.00 1.98 -6.29
CA GLU A 10 -16.25 1.92 -4.83
C GLU A 10 -15.60 0.70 -4.12
N GLN A 11 -14.45 0.24 -4.64
CA GLN A 11 -13.79 -0.95 -4.12
C GLN A 11 -13.00 -0.63 -2.85
N THR A 12 -13.53 -1.03 -1.69
CA THR A 12 -12.79 -1.01 -0.42
C THR A 12 -11.80 -2.16 -0.37
N ALA A 13 -10.51 -1.88 -0.21
CA ALA A 13 -9.45 -2.87 -0.35
C ALA A 13 -8.47 -2.82 0.82
N PHE A 14 -8.26 -3.98 1.45
CA PHE A 14 -7.11 -4.23 2.30
C PHE A 14 -5.94 -4.74 1.46
N ILE A 15 -4.86 -3.96 1.45
CA ILE A 15 -3.70 -4.14 0.59
C ILE A 15 -2.48 -4.48 1.43
N THR A 16 -1.76 -5.50 0.99
CA THR A 16 -0.43 -5.83 1.53
C THR A 16 0.58 -5.82 0.40
N CYS A 17 1.64 -5.02 0.53
CA CYS A 17 2.72 -5.00 -0.45
C CYS A 17 4.08 -5.17 0.25
N ARG A 18 4.84 -6.16 -0.19
CA ARG A 18 6.08 -6.60 0.45
C ARG A 18 7.29 -5.98 -0.22
N ALA A 19 8.31 -5.73 0.57
CA ALA A 19 9.63 -5.39 0.08
C ALA A 19 10.27 -6.60 -0.59
N VAL A 20 11.10 -6.35 -1.61
CA VAL A 20 11.83 -7.42 -2.31
C VAL A 20 12.66 -8.25 -1.33
N GLY A 21 12.51 -9.57 -1.39
CA GLY A 21 13.21 -10.50 -0.49
C GLY A 21 12.88 -10.31 0.99
N ARG A 22 11.75 -9.66 1.32
CA ARG A 22 11.40 -9.24 2.69
C ARG A 22 12.46 -8.37 3.35
N SER A 23 13.36 -7.80 2.57
CA SER A 23 14.42 -6.95 3.11
C SER A 23 13.82 -5.71 3.77
N PHE A 24 14.53 -5.12 4.72
CA PHE A 24 14.05 -3.95 5.45
C PHE A 24 14.12 -2.65 4.62
N ARG A 25 13.56 -2.64 3.40
CA ARG A 25 13.60 -1.50 2.48
C ARG A 25 12.95 -0.24 3.02
N PHE A 26 12.12 -0.36 4.05
CA PHE A 26 11.35 0.74 4.64
C PHE A 26 11.72 0.95 6.12
N VAL A 27 12.92 0.57 6.57
CA VAL A 27 13.40 0.89 7.93
C VAL A 27 13.06 2.35 8.26
N PRO A 28 12.36 2.64 9.37
CA PRO A 28 11.80 3.95 9.67
C PRO A 28 12.84 4.93 10.21
N THR A 29 13.90 5.20 9.41
CA THR A 29 14.73 6.39 9.61
C THR A 29 13.92 7.65 9.26
N LYS A 30 14.41 8.81 9.65
CA LYS A 30 13.72 10.08 9.39
C LYS A 30 13.52 10.29 7.89
N GLU A 31 14.59 10.14 7.11
CA GLU A 31 14.62 10.38 5.67
C GLU A 31 13.71 9.40 4.92
N VAL A 32 13.78 8.11 5.27
CA VAL A 32 12.92 7.08 4.67
C VAL A 32 11.45 7.34 4.97
N THR A 33 11.12 7.71 6.21
CA THR A 33 9.74 8.01 6.62
C THR A 33 9.19 9.22 5.86
N GLU A 34 9.96 10.30 5.74
CA GLU A 34 9.56 11.48 4.98
C GLU A 34 9.40 11.19 3.48
N ILE A 35 10.29 10.37 2.90
CA ILE A 35 10.19 9.94 1.49
C ILE A 35 8.89 9.18 1.24
N ILE A 36 8.60 8.17 2.08
CA ILE A 36 7.41 7.34 1.94
C ILE A 36 6.15 8.17 2.18
N LEU A 37 6.14 9.01 3.22
CA LEU A 37 4.98 9.84 3.56
C LEU A 37 4.63 10.81 2.42
N PHE A 38 5.62 11.46 1.82
CA PHE A 38 5.39 12.35 0.69
C PHE A 38 4.93 11.58 -0.56
N ALA A 39 5.54 10.43 -0.86
CA ALA A 39 5.10 9.60 -1.99
C ALA A 39 3.66 9.13 -1.82
N LEU A 40 3.25 8.75 -0.60
CA LEU A 40 1.88 8.39 -0.27
C LEU A 40 0.93 9.57 -0.44
N ALA A 41 1.21 10.71 0.21
CA ALA A 41 0.39 11.92 0.13
C ALA A 41 0.19 12.38 -1.31
N TYR A 42 1.28 12.46 -2.08
CA TYR A 42 1.22 12.85 -3.48
C TYR A 42 0.40 11.86 -4.31
N THR A 43 0.58 10.54 -4.11
CA THR A 43 -0.19 9.56 -4.88
C THR A 43 -1.68 9.62 -4.51
N CYS A 44 -2.04 9.74 -3.23
CA CYS A 44 -3.43 9.97 -2.81
C CYS A 44 -4.03 11.23 -3.45
N SER A 45 -3.26 12.32 -3.62
CA SER A 45 -3.78 13.53 -4.26
C SER A 45 -4.05 13.42 -5.77
N LYS A 46 -3.55 12.37 -6.44
CA LYS A 46 -3.68 12.17 -7.90
C LYS A 46 -4.80 11.25 -8.31
N PHE A 47 -5.25 10.41 -7.40
CA PHE A 47 -6.19 9.34 -7.68
C PHE A 47 -7.42 9.52 -6.81
N ASP A 48 -8.56 9.10 -7.34
CA ASP A 48 -9.82 9.16 -6.63
C ASP A 48 -9.93 8.00 -5.63
N VAL A 49 -9.30 8.21 -4.47
CA VAL A 49 -9.19 7.23 -3.38
C VAL A 49 -9.41 7.89 -2.02
N SER A 50 -10.08 7.16 -1.14
CA SER A 50 -10.19 7.49 0.29
C SER A 50 -9.27 6.59 1.10
N LEU A 51 -8.21 7.15 1.69
CA LEU A 51 -7.31 6.40 2.56
C LEU A 51 -7.92 6.25 3.96
N HIS A 52 -8.11 5.02 4.41
CA HIS A 52 -8.73 4.70 5.70
C HIS A 52 -7.73 4.39 6.79
N GLU A 53 -6.71 3.58 6.50
CA GLU A 53 -5.59 3.32 7.41
C GLU A 53 -4.33 2.94 6.63
N VAL A 54 -3.16 3.22 7.18
CA VAL A 54 -1.90 2.72 6.64
C VAL A 54 -0.89 2.46 7.75
N VAL A 55 -0.06 1.43 7.56
CA VAL A 55 1.21 1.28 8.26
C VAL A 55 2.29 0.80 7.29
N TYR A 56 3.41 1.49 7.25
CA TYR A 56 4.64 0.98 6.67
C TYR A 56 5.47 0.34 7.76
N MET A 57 5.59 -0.99 7.69
CA MET A 57 6.57 -1.78 8.44
C MET A 57 7.93 -1.70 7.75
N SER A 58 8.99 -2.22 8.38
CA SER A 58 10.33 -2.17 7.78
C SER A 58 10.44 -2.93 6.45
N ASN A 59 9.67 -4.00 6.24
CA ASN A 59 9.75 -4.91 5.09
C ASN A 59 8.45 -5.07 4.28
N HIS A 60 7.36 -4.41 4.65
CA HIS A 60 6.11 -4.40 3.90
C HIS A 60 5.25 -3.23 4.37
N PHE A 61 4.11 -3.02 3.73
CA PHE A 61 3.08 -2.13 4.26
C PHE A 61 1.70 -2.77 4.16
N HIS A 62 0.84 -2.35 5.07
CA HIS A 62 -0.59 -2.58 5.02
C HIS A 62 -1.30 -1.25 4.77
N MET A 63 -2.31 -1.28 3.92
CA MET A 63 -3.09 -0.11 3.56
C MET A 63 -4.54 -0.52 3.37
N LEU A 64 -5.44 0.22 3.99
CA LEU A 64 -6.88 0.11 3.79
C LEU A 64 -7.35 1.39 3.12
N LEU A 65 -7.99 1.26 1.96
CA LEU A 65 -8.52 2.39 1.21
C LEU A 65 -9.78 2.00 0.44
N THR A 66 -10.58 2.98 0.03
CA THR A 66 -11.61 2.83 -0.99
C THR A 66 -11.15 3.47 -2.27
N ALA A 67 -11.21 2.74 -3.39
CA ALA A 67 -11.00 3.30 -4.72
C ALA A 67 -12.37 3.58 -5.34
N HIS A 68 -12.70 4.86 -5.52
CA HIS A 68 -14.00 5.29 -6.05
C HIS A 68 -14.11 5.00 -7.55
N THR A 69 -12.97 4.96 -8.24
CA THR A 69 -12.86 4.53 -9.64
C THR A 69 -12.04 3.25 -9.77
N LYS A 70 -11.98 2.67 -10.98
CA LYS A 70 -11.11 1.53 -11.33
C LYS A 70 -9.60 1.86 -11.35
N CYS A 71 -9.16 2.82 -10.56
CA CYS A 71 -7.81 3.37 -10.54
C CYS A 71 -6.81 2.56 -9.70
N LEU A 72 -7.27 1.63 -8.87
CA LEU A 72 -6.45 0.95 -7.87
C LEU A 72 -5.12 0.35 -8.42
N PRO A 73 -5.09 -0.36 -9.57
CA PRO A 73 -3.83 -0.84 -10.11
C PRO A 73 -2.84 0.27 -10.50
N LYS A 74 -3.34 1.42 -11.00
CA LYS A 74 -2.49 2.59 -11.31
C LYS A 74 -2.03 3.33 -10.07
N PHE A 75 -2.90 3.46 -9.07
CA PHE A 75 -2.52 4.00 -7.77
C PHE A 75 -1.33 3.23 -7.19
N MET A 76 -1.41 1.90 -7.15
CA MET A 76 -0.35 1.04 -6.63
C MET A 76 0.92 1.07 -7.48
N GLU A 77 0.78 1.14 -8.82
CA GLU A 77 1.91 1.30 -9.74
C GLU A 77 2.68 2.61 -9.48
N GLU A 78 1.97 3.73 -9.38
CA GLU A 78 2.57 5.06 -9.12
C GLU A 78 3.22 5.11 -7.73
N LEU A 79 2.51 4.66 -6.69
CA LEU A 79 3.01 4.65 -5.30
C LEU A 79 4.31 3.86 -5.19
N ASN A 80 4.32 2.62 -5.70
CA ASN A 80 5.47 1.74 -5.62
C ASN A 80 6.63 2.24 -6.50
N SER A 81 6.33 2.79 -7.68
CA SER A 81 7.33 3.36 -8.59
C SER A 81 7.99 4.60 -8.01
N LEU A 82 7.21 5.56 -7.53
CA LEU A 82 7.71 6.81 -6.94
C LEU A 82 8.54 6.51 -5.68
N THR A 83 8.01 5.69 -4.78
CA THR A 83 8.72 5.28 -3.56
C THR A 83 10.03 4.56 -3.89
N SER A 84 10.02 3.62 -4.84
CA SER A 84 11.25 2.90 -5.25
C SER A 84 12.30 3.84 -5.81
N ARG A 85 11.92 4.76 -6.72
CA ARG A 85 12.86 5.72 -7.32
C ARG A 85 13.43 6.66 -6.27
N ALA A 86 12.61 7.14 -5.34
CA ALA A 86 13.05 8.03 -4.26
C ALA A 86 14.00 7.34 -3.27
N LEU A 87 13.67 6.14 -2.80
CA LEU A 87 14.53 5.35 -1.90
C LEU A 87 15.85 4.96 -2.57
N ASN A 88 15.81 4.55 -3.84
CA ASN A 88 17.00 4.21 -4.61
C ASN A 88 17.93 5.42 -4.77
N ALA A 89 17.37 6.57 -5.13
CA ALA A 89 18.13 7.81 -5.24
C ALA A 89 18.74 8.21 -3.88
N HIS A 90 18.00 8.06 -2.78
CA HIS A 90 18.51 8.32 -1.42
C HIS A 90 19.66 7.40 -1.03
N ARG A 91 19.60 6.13 -1.45
CA ARG A 91 20.63 5.11 -1.16
C ARG A 91 21.78 5.05 -2.17
N GLY A 92 21.69 5.78 -3.28
CA GLY A 92 22.67 5.72 -4.37
C GLY A 92 22.67 4.41 -5.16
N ILE A 93 21.56 3.67 -5.16
CA ILE A 93 21.42 2.37 -5.84
C ILE A 93 20.35 2.41 -6.95
N SER A 94 20.18 1.30 -7.65
CA SER A 94 19.08 1.04 -8.59
C SER A 94 18.42 -0.31 -8.31
N GLY A 95 17.24 -0.56 -8.88
CA GLY A 95 16.52 -1.84 -8.78
C GLY A 95 15.11 -1.69 -8.21
N THR A 96 14.47 -2.82 -7.93
CA THR A 96 13.14 -2.82 -7.29
C THR A 96 13.25 -2.75 -5.76
N ASN A 97 12.31 -2.09 -5.10
CA ASN A 97 12.15 -2.18 -3.64
C ASN A 97 10.95 -3.03 -3.24
N PHE A 98 10.02 -3.30 -4.16
CA PHE A 98 8.80 -4.08 -3.91
C PHE A 98 8.86 -5.42 -4.66
N GLU A 99 8.20 -6.42 -4.10
CA GLU A 99 7.92 -7.67 -4.80
C GLU A 99 6.97 -7.45 -5.99
N LYS A 100 6.95 -8.40 -6.92
CA LYS A 100 6.05 -8.33 -8.08
C LYS A 100 4.61 -8.56 -7.63
N GLY A 101 3.81 -7.50 -7.69
CA GLY A 101 2.40 -7.51 -7.32
C GLY A 101 2.16 -7.15 -5.85
N TYR A 102 0.90 -7.12 -5.47
CA TYR A 102 0.44 -6.84 -4.10
C TYR A 102 -0.78 -7.71 -3.78
N GLY A 103 -0.91 -8.08 -2.52
CA GLY A 103 -2.12 -8.69 -1.97
C GLY A 103 -3.27 -7.69 -2.01
N LEU A 104 -4.43 -8.14 -2.44
CA LEU A 104 -5.65 -7.35 -2.56
C LEU A 104 -6.78 -8.19 -1.97
N VAL A 105 -7.31 -7.75 -0.84
CA VAL A 105 -8.38 -8.44 -0.13
C VAL A 105 -9.54 -7.49 0.05
N GLU A 106 -10.70 -7.87 -0.42
CA GLU A 106 -11.92 -7.09 -0.24
C GLU A 106 -12.69 -7.58 1.00
N PRO A 107 -12.90 -6.74 2.03
CA PRO A 107 -13.79 -7.04 3.13
C PRO A 107 -15.24 -6.99 2.68
N GLN A 108 -16.02 -8.02 3.02
CA GLN A 108 -17.42 -8.16 2.60
C GLN A 108 -18.42 -7.83 3.71
N ASP A 109 -17.94 -7.48 4.91
CA ASP A 109 -18.78 -7.02 6.02
C ASP A 109 -18.02 -6.04 6.92
N GLU A 110 -18.79 -5.22 7.64
CA GLU A 110 -18.25 -4.18 8.52
C GLU A 110 -17.37 -4.74 9.64
N ALA A 111 -17.71 -5.91 10.19
CA ALA A 111 -16.92 -6.53 11.25
C ALA A 111 -15.52 -6.92 10.74
N LYS A 112 -15.42 -7.44 9.51
CA LYS A 112 -14.14 -7.75 8.88
C LYS A 112 -13.39 -6.50 8.45
N LEU A 113 -14.08 -5.46 8.00
CA LEU A 113 -13.48 -4.16 7.70
C LEU A 113 -12.85 -3.55 8.96
N LEU A 114 -13.57 -3.55 10.08
CA LEU A 114 -13.05 -3.10 11.38
C LEU A 114 -11.87 -3.94 11.85
N GLU A 115 -11.90 -5.26 11.65
CA GLU A 115 -10.75 -6.13 11.95
C GLU A 115 -9.52 -5.72 11.15
N HIS A 116 -9.66 -5.41 9.84
CA HIS A 116 -8.54 -4.93 9.02
C HIS A 116 -8.02 -3.56 9.44
N VAL A 117 -8.90 -2.65 9.87
CA VAL A 117 -8.52 -1.35 10.46
C VAL A 117 -7.61 -1.58 11.68
N VAL A 118 -8.08 -2.38 12.64
CA VAL A 118 -7.33 -2.67 13.87
C VAL A 118 -6.03 -3.40 13.55
N TYR A 119 -6.08 -4.43 12.71
CA TYR A 119 -4.91 -5.21 12.27
C TYR A 119 -3.84 -4.30 11.65
N THR A 120 -4.24 -3.36 10.78
CA THR A 120 -3.32 -2.40 10.16
C THR A 120 -2.59 -1.60 11.22
N LEU A 121 -3.31 -1.07 12.21
CA LEU A 121 -2.71 -0.21 13.23
C LEU A 121 -1.84 -1.00 14.23
N THR A 122 -2.22 -2.23 14.56
CA THR A 122 -1.51 -3.06 15.54
C THR A 122 -0.42 -3.94 14.94
N ASN A 123 -0.20 -3.93 13.62
CA ASN A 123 0.81 -4.77 12.97
C ASN A 123 2.24 -4.61 13.55
N PRO A 124 2.70 -3.39 13.93
CA PRO A 124 3.96 -3.22 14.66
C PRO A 124 4.01 -3.93 16.02
N CYS A 125 2.86 -4.07 16.70
CA CYS A 125 2.74 -4.78 17.97
C CYS A 125 2.70 -6.28 17.77
N ASP A 126 1.95 -6.74 16.77
CA ASP A 126 1.81 -8.17 16.39
C ASP A 126 3.15 -8.76 15.92
N SER A 127 4.03 -7.92 15.37
CA SER A 127 5.40 -8.28 14.97
C SER A 127 6.44 -8.08 16.08
N ASP A 128 6.02 -7.90 17.33
CA ASP A 128 6.90 -7.67 18.50
C ASP A 128 7.91 -6.52 18.32
N LEU A 129 7.58 -5.47 17.54
CA LEU A 129 8.50 -4.34 17.34
C LEU A 129 8.30 -3.25 18.40
N VAL A 130 7.07 -3.04 18.85
CA VAL A 130 6.66 -2.03 19.84
C VAL A 130 5.49 -2.55 20.69
N THR A 131 5.32 -2.05 21.92
CA THR A 131 4.20 -2.51 22.78
C THR A 131 2.89 -1.79 22.48
N LYS A 132 2.96 -0.56 21.94
CA LYS A 132 1.79 0.24 21.56
C LYS A 132 1.94 0.74 20.13
N ALA A 133 0.86 0.71 19.34
CA ALA A 133 0.82 1.13 17.93
C ALA A 133 1.38 2.56 17.76
N ARG A 134 0.99 3.47 18.68
CA ARG A 134 1.48 4.86 18.69
C ARG A 134 2.98 5.01 18.88
N GLN A 135 3.71 3.99 19.33
CA GLN A 135 5.17 4.04 19.48
C GLN A 135 5.89 3.83 18.14
N TRP A 136 5.25 3.24 17.14
CA TRP A 136 5.83 3.06 15.81
C TRP A 136 6.25 4.41 15.19
N LYS A 137 7.46 4.49 14.65
CA LYS A 137 8.01 5.73 14.07
C LYS A 137 8.07 5.74 12.54
N GLY A 138 7.64 4.67 11.89
CA GLY A 138 7.41 4.67 10.44
C GLY A 138 6.12 5.40 10.08
N VAL A 139 5.78 5.41 8.78
CA VAL A 139 4.51 5.97 8.30
C VAL A 139 3.37 5.14 8.88
N THR A 140 2.49 5.79 9.64
CA THR A 140 1.28 5.18 10.21
C THR A 140 0.20 6.23 10.47
N THR A 141 -1.06 5.83 10.35
CA THR A 141 -2.23 6.64 10.70
C THR A 141 -2.64 6.52 12.16
N ALA A 142 -1.95 5.71 12.98
CA ALA A 142 -2.29 5.46 14.39
C ALA A 142 -2.37 6.73 15.28
N ARG A 143 -1.82 7.87 14.82
CA ARG A 143 -1.82 9.15 15.55
C ARG A 143 -2.73 10.22 14.94
N MET A 144 -3.53 9.84 13.95
CA MET A 144 -4.43 10.75 13.26
C MET A 144 -5.88 10.58 13.72
N ARG A 145 -6.71 11.59 13.51
CA ARG A 145 -8.18 11.52 13.59
C ARG A 145 -8.79 11.38 12.18
N TYR A 146 -9.98 10.81 12.08
CA TYR A 146 -10.73 10.85 10.81
C TYR A 146 -11.06 12.30 10.45
N GLY A 147 -10.99 12.62 9.16
CA GLY A 147 -11.10 13.98 8.64
C GLY A 147 -9.80 14.80 8.70
N GLN A 148 -8.80 14.38 9.48
CA GLN A 148 -7.55 15.12 9.62
C GLN A 148 -6.73 15.13 8.32
N GLU A 149 -6.17 16.30 8.00
CA GLU A 149 -5.23 16.49 6.89
C GLU A 149 -3.81 16.75 7.40
N LEU A 150 -2.82 16.16 6.73
CA LEU A 150 -1.40 16.42 6.91
C LEU A 150 -0.85 17.05 5.64
N VAL A 151 -0.31 18.26 5.74
CA VAL A 151 0.46 18.87 4.66
C VAL A 151 1.90 18.38 4.75
N VAL A 152 2.30 17.54 3.80
CA VAL A 152 3.60 16.89 3.77
C VAL A 152 4.54 17.66 2.83
N PRO A 153 5.64 18.25 3.31
CA PRO A 153 6.60 18.91 2.45
C PRO A 153 7.38 17.89 1.61
N LYS A 154 7.71 18.28 0.38
CA LYS A 154 8.60 17.51 -0.49
C LYS A 154 9.97 17.36 0.19
N PRO A 155 10.48 16.13 0.37
CA PRO A 155 11.77 15.91 1.02
C PRO A 155 12.92 16.54 0.23
N LYS A 156 14.03 16.83 0.91
CA LYS A 156 15.21 17.50 0.33
C LYS A 156 16.35 16.54 -0.01
N TYR A 157 16.03 15.26 -0.21
CA TYR A 157 17.00 14.18 -0.44
C TYR A 157 16.55 13.21 -1.51
N GLY A 158 17.49 12.39 -1.99
CA GLY A 158 17.24 11.34 -2.97
C GLY A 158 16.77 11.93 -4.30
N LEU A 159 15.57 11.55 -4.74
CA LEU A 159 15.03 12.00 -6.02
C LEU A 159 14.79 13.52 -6.08
N TRP A 160 14.58 14.13 -4.91
CA TRP A 160 14.19 15.53 -4.75
C TRP A 160 15.30 16.40 -4.16
N GLU A 161 16.53 15.87 -4.06
CA GLU A 161 17.68 16.65 -3.59
C GLU A 161 17.91 17.88 -4.50
N PRO A 162 17.94 19.10 -3.95
CA PRO A 162 18.28 20.28 -4.72
C PRO A 162 19.68 20.13 -5.34
N LYS A 163 19.85 20.52 -6.61
CA LYS A 163 21.19 20.51 -7.21
C LYS A 163 22.10 21.49 -6.48
N ASN A 164 23.21 20.99 -5.95
CA ASN A 164 24.34 21.83 -5.53
C ASN A 164 25.29 22.05 -6.73
N PRO A 165 25.40 23.27 -7.30
CA PRO A 165 26.27 23.56 -8.44
C PRO A 165 27.74 23.19 -8.19
N ALA A 166 28.20 23.29 -6.94
CA ALA A 166 29.58 23.01 -6.56
C ALA A 166 29.94 21.50 -6.54
N LYS A 167 28.95 20.61 -6.39
CA LYS A 167 29.16 19.15 -6.40
C LYS A 167 29.09 18.52 -7.79
N SER A 168 28.75 19.28 -8.84
CA SER A 168 28.79 18.75 -10.21
C SER A 168 30.23 18.76 -10.74
N ALA A 169 31.03 17.82 -10.28
CA ALA A 169 32.34 17.55 -10.86
C ALA A 169 32.22 17.42 -12.38
N LYS A 170 33.20 17.98 -13.12
CA LYS A 170 33.34 17.96 -14.58
C LYS A 170 33.39 16.51 -15.11
N LYS A 171 32.27 15.78 -15.12
CA LYS A 171 32.16 14.52 -15.86
C LYS A 171 32.18 14.88 -17.35
N ARG A 172 33.17 14.38 -18.09
CA ARG A 172 33.28 14.47 -19.56
C ARG A 172 31.89 14.21 -20.17
N LYS A 173 31.33 15.20 -20.87
CA LYS A 173 30.07 15.05 -21.58
C LYS A 173 30.26 13.96 -22.63
N ARG A 174 29.41 12.93 -22.63
CA ARG A 174 29.32 12.04 -23.79
C ARG A 174 28.76 12.85 -24.97
N PRO A 175 29.24 12.64 -26.21
CA PRO A 175 28.88 13.47 -27.37
C PRO A 175 27.36 13.51 -27.67
N ASP A 176 26.64 12.48 -27.25
CA ASP A 176 25.21 12.23 -27.42
C ASP A 176 24.34 12.73 -26.23
N ALA A 177 24.95 13.32 -25.20
CA ALA A 177 24.22 13.76 -24.02
C ALA A 177 23.38 15.02 -24.31
N ARG A 178 22.07 14.84 -24.56
CA ARG A 178 21.07 15.93 -24.60
C ARG A 178 21.28 16.90 -23.44
N THR A 179 21.16 18.20 -23.71
CA THR A 179 21.38 19.30 -22.77
C THR A 179 20.66 19.03 -21.44
N ARG A 180 21.42 18.86 -20.35
CA ARG A 180 20.85 18.58 -19.02
C ARG A 180 20.05 19.78 -18.52
N SER A 181 18.73 19.62 -18.43
CA SER A 181 17.81 20.58 -17.79
C SER A 181 18.30 20.98 -16.39
N LYS A 182 18.26 22.29 -16.11
CA LYS A 182 18.62 22.92 -14.82
C LYS A 182 17.52 22.82 -13.76
N ARG A 183 16.32 22.32 -14.10
CA ARG A 183 15.17 22.24 -13.19
C ARG A 183 15.29 21.04 -12.22
N ASP A 184 14.55 21.11 -11.11
CA ASP A 184 14.17 19.93 -10.30
C ASP A 184 13.76 18.81 -11.28
N ARG A 185 14.31 17.61 -11.08
CA ARG A 185 13.97 16.47 -11.97
C ARG A 185 12.50 16.10 -11.85
N SER A 186 11.86 16.49 -10.77
CA SER A 186 10.46 16.22 -10.48
C SER A 186 9.62 17.47 -10.76
N THR A 187 8.64 17.37 -11.65
CA THR A 187 7.57 18.36 -11.82
C THR A 187 6.56 18.29 -10.67
N LEU A 188 6.98 17.76 -9.52
CA LEU A 188 6.12 17.46 -8.37
C LEU A 188 5.96 18.71 -7.51
N PRO A 189 4.78 18.89 -6.89
CA PRO A 189 4.49 20.04 -6.05
C PRO A 189 5.45 20.12 -4.85
N ALA A 190 5.58 21.31 -4.27
CA ALA A 190 6.42 21.53 -3.09
C ALA A 190 5.86 20.86 -1.82
N THR A 191 4.55 20.64 -1.78
CA THR A 191 3.82 19.95 -0.72
C THR A 191 2.80 18.99 -1.33
N ALA A 192 2.37 18.01 -0.57
CA ALA A 192 1.23 17.16 -0.89
C ALA A 192 0.39 16.94 0.38
N THR A 193 -0.94 16.88 0.23
CA THR A 193 -1.85 16.70 1.37
C THR A 193 -2.25 15.23 1.50
N LEU A 194 -2.13 14.68 2.70
CA LEU A 194 -2.66 13.37 3.07
C LEU A 194 -3.86 13.55 4.00
N ARG A 195 -5.04 13.12 3.57
CA ARG A 195 -6.24 13.11 4.41
C ARG A 195 -6.53 11.70 4.90
N LEU A 196 -6.82 11.54 6.19
CA LEU A 196 -7.38 10.29 6.71
C LEU A 196 -8.91 10.36 6.60
N VAL A 197 -9.48 9.49 5.78
CA VAL A 197 -10.92 9.43 5.55
C VAL A 197 -11.50 8.29 6.36
N ARG A 198 -12.64 8.50 7.01
CA ARG A 198 -13.33 7.43 7.74
C ARG A 198 -13.57 6.22 6.81
N PRO A 199 -13.39 4.98 7.29
CA PRO A 199 -13.87 3.81 6.55
C PRO A 199 -15.41 3.78 6.51
N PRO A 200 -16.02 3.13 5.50
CA PRO A 200 -17.47 2.99 5.37
C PRO A 200 -18.01 1.94 6.35
N LEU A 201 -17.93 2.25 7.64
CA LEU A 201 -18.43 1.41 8.72
C LEU A 201 -19.12 2.25 9.78
N ARG A 202 -20.13 1.67 10.45
CA ARG A 202 -20.89 2.30 11.52
C ARG A 202 -21.36 3.73 11.15
N PRO A 203 -22.17 3.89 10.08
CA PRO A 203 -22.60 5.20 9.59
C PRO A 203 -23.36 6.02 10.64
N GLU A 204 -23.91 5.37 11.66
CA GLU A 204 -24.58 6.01 12.79
C GLU A 204 -23.63 6.74 13.76
N LEU A 205 -22.31 6.48 13.69
CA LEU A 205 -21.30 7.16 14.50
C LEU A 205 -20.70 8.35 13.75
N THR A 206 -20.44 9.43 14.47
CA THR A 206 -19.60 10.54 13.99
C THR A 206 -18.16 10.07 13.74
N ASP A 207 -17.38 10.89 13.03
CA ASP A 207 -15.96 10.60 12.75
C ASP A 207 -15.14 10.44 14.04
N ASP A 208 -15.44 11.24 15.06
CA ASP A 208 -14.75 11.18 16.34
C ASP A 208 -15.15 9.94 17.16
N GLU A 209 -16.44 9.63 17.27
CA GLU A 209 -16.93 8.43 17.95
C GLU A 209 -16.41 7.16 17.30
N LEU A 210 -16.42 7.12 15.96
CA LEU A 210 -15.88 5.99 15.22
C LEU A 210 -14.36 5.87 15.46
N ARG A 211 -13.64 6.98 15.46
CA ARG A 211 -12.19 6.94 15.72
C ARG A 211 -11.89 6.44 17.13
N ASP A 212 -12.66 6.88 18.12
CA ASP A 212 -12.48 6.48 19.51
C ASP A 212 -12.79 4.98 19.70
N LEU A 213 -13.84 4.46 19.05
CA LEU A 213 -14.11 3.02 18.98
C LEU A 213 -12.94 2.24 18.39
N VAL A 214 -12.37 2.70 17.28
CA VAL A 214 -11.20 2.05 16.65
C VAL A 214 -10.00 2.03 17.59
N LEU A 215 -9.71 3.16 18.25
CA LEU A 215 -8.58 3.26 19.18
C LEU A 215 -8.78 2.41 20.44
N GLU A 216 -10.01 2.25 20.90
CA GLU A 216 -10.35 1.31 21.98
C GLU A 216 -10.08 -0.14 21.57
N GLN A 217 -10.51 -0.55 20.38
CA GLN A 217 -10.24 -1.89 19.85
C GLN A 217 -8.73 -2.13 19.62
N VAL A 218 -8.00 -1.12 19.17
CA VAL A 218 -6.53 -1.15 19.10
C VAL A 218 -5.93 -1.37 20.49
N ALA A 219 -6.38 -0.64 21.52
CA ALA A 219 -5.88 -0.80 22.88
C ALA A 219 -6.19 -2.19 23.46
N THR A 220 -7.35 -2.76 23.14
CA THR A 220 -7.70 -4.15 23.50
C THR A 220 -6.76 -5.14 22.84
N ARG A 221 -6.57 -5.02 21.52
CA ARG A 221 -5.66 -5.90 20.78
C ARG A 221 -4.20 -5.78 21.24
N GLU A 222 -3.75 -4.57 21.59
CA GLU A 222 -2.42 -4.36 22.19
C GLU A 222 -2.25 -5.12 23.51
N ARG A 223 -3.28 -5.17 24.37
CA ARG A 223 -3.25 -5.95 25.62
C ARG A 223 -3.21 -7.45 25.36
N GLU A 224 -4.02 -7.95 24.43
CA GLU A 224 -3.99 -9.36 24.03
C GLU A 224 -2.60 -9.79 23.54
N LEU A 225 -1.96 -8.95 22.71
CA LEU A 225 -0.61 -9.20 22.22
C LEU A 225 0.44 -9.13 23.33
N GLU A 226 0.23 -8.26 24.32
CA GLU A 226 1.06 -8.19 25.51
C GLU A 226 0.97 -9.48 26.34
N ASP A 227 -0.23 -9.96 26.61
CA ASP A 227 -0.46 -11.22 27.33
C ASP A 227 0.20 -12.41 26.59
N VAL A 228 0.10 -12.45 25.26
CA VAL A 228 0.77 -13.48 24.44
C VAL A 228 2.28 -13.41 24.60
N ARG A 229 2.89 -12.22 24.50
CA ARG A 229 4.34 -12.03 24.69
C ARG A 229 4.78 -12.43 26.09
N GLU A 230 4.02 -12.05 27.12
CA GLU A 230 4.32 -12.39 28.52
C GLU A 230 4.32 -13.91 28.73
N ARG A 231 3.30 -14.62 28.21
CA ARG A 231 3.23 -16.09 28.27
C ARG A 231 4.39 -16.76 27.53
N GLN A 232 4.88 -16.16 26.46
CA GLN A 232 6.02 -16.67 25.68
C GLN A 232 7.37 -16.24 26.26
N GLY A 233 7.41 -15.33 27.25
CA GLY A 233 8.64 -14.76 27.78
C GLY A 233 9.41 -13.89 26.78
N THR A 234 8.75 -13.39 25.73
CA THR A 234 9.36 -12.58 24.67
C THR A 234 9.25 -11.09 24.99
N LYS A 235 10.18 -10.30 24.43
CA LYS A 235 10.20 -8.84 24.58
C LYS A 235 10.17 -8.19 23.20
N VAL A 236 9.58 -7.00 23.14
CA VAL A 236 9.61 -6.22 21.91
C VAL A 236 11.04 -5.80 21.54
N LEU A 237 11.31 -5.73 20.24
CA LEU A 237 12.61 -5.31 19.71
C LEU A 237 12.93 -3.85 20.07
N GLY A 238 11.92 -2.98 19.99
CA GLY A 238 12.01 -1.56 20.30
C GLY A 238 12.57 -0.72 19.15
N MET A 239 12.07 0.52 19.04
CA MET A 239 12.37 1.42 17.91
C MET A 239 13.86 1.72 17.71
N ARG A 240 14.67 1.72 18.78
CA ARG A 240 16.13 1.93 18.67
C ARG A 240 16.79 0.83 17.84
N LYS A 241 16.45 -0.44 18.13
CA LYS A 241 16.99 -1.59 17.40
C LYS A 241 16.39 -1.69 16.01
N VAL A 242 15.09 -1.44 15.84
CA VAL A 242 14.43 -1.37 14.53
C VAL A 242 15.17 -0.39 13.59
N LYS A 243 15.45 0.84 14.05
CA LYS A 243 16.14 1.85 13.23
C LYS A 243 17.60 1.52 12.95
N ALA A 244 18.22 0.69 13.78
CA ALA A 244 19.60 0.24 13.59
C ALA A 244 19.72 -0.91 12.57
N GLN A 245 18.62 -1.53 12.15
CA GLN A 245 18.64 -2.59 11.16
C GLN A 245 19.14 -2.05 9.81
N HIS A 246 20.01 -2.80 9.15
CA HIS A 246 20.44 -2.46 7.80
C HIS A 246 19.30 -2.68 6.80
N TRP A 247 19.09 -1.74 5.89
CA TRP A 247 17.95 -1.78 4.95
C TRP A 247 17.94 -3.01 4.03
N ALA A 248 19.12 -3.58 3.75
CA ALA A 248 19.27 -4.76 2.91
C ALA A 248 19.19 -6.07 3.70
N ALA A 249 19.19 -6.02 5.03
CA ALA A 249 19.02 -7.21 5.84
C ALA A 249 17.61 -7.79 5.65
N MET A 250 17.52 -9.11 5.77
CA MET A 250 16.28 -9.87 5.66
C MET A 250 15.92 -10.45 7.03
N PRO A 251 14.63 -10.62 7.34
CA PRO A 251 14.20 -11.40 8.50
C PRO A 251 14.59 -12.87 8.32
N GLY A 252 14.36 -13.68 9.36
CA GLY A 252 14.54 -15.13 9.31
C GLY A 252 13.63 -15.85 8.31
N PRO A 253 13.59 -17.20 8.36
CA PRO A 253 12.83 -18.05 7.42
C PRO A 253 11.37 -17.62 7.23
N GLU A 254 10.77 -18.03 6.11
CA GLU A 254 9.36 -17.81 5.82
C GLU A 254 8.63 -19.15 5.72
N ASP A 255 7.40 -19.19 6.23
CA ASP A 255 6.47 -20.24 5.88
C ASP A 255 6.03 -20.07 4.41
N LEU A 256 6.33 -21.08 3.60
CA LEU A 256 6.01 -21.08 2.19
C LEU A 256 4.60 -21.66 1.93
N PHE A 257 4.02 -21.29 0.79
CA PHE A 257 2.80 -21.91 0.24
C PHE A 257 1.49 -21.66 1.00
N GLY A 258 1.41 -20.60 1.80
CA GLY A 258 0.15 -20.18 2.43
C GLY A 258 -0.93 -19.73 1.42
N VAL A 259 -2.20 -19.86 1.82
CA VAL A 259 -3.34 -19.36 1.04
C VAL A 259 -3.27 -17.84 0.93
N ARG A 260 -3.41 -17.31 -0.28
CA ARG A 260 -3.53 -15.87 -0.54
C ARG A 260 -5.00 -15.51 -0.68
N PRO A 261 -5.67 -15.02 0.38
CA PRO A 261 -7.06 -14.62 0.28
C PRO A 261 -7.19 -13.45 -0.71
N THR A 262 -8.33 -13.38 -1.38
CA THR A 262 -8.73 -12.26 -2.24
C THR A 262 -10.02 -11.61 -1.77
N VAL A 263 -10.76 -12.31 -0.92
CA VAL A 263 -12.02 -11.89 -0.30
C VAL A 263 -11.94 -12.28 1.17
N SER A 264 -12.48 -11.45 2.05
CA SER A 264 -12.56 -11.75 3.47
C SER A 264 -13.88 -11.30 4.08
N ALA A 265 -14.44 -12.10 4.98
CA ALA A 265 -15.68 -11.78 5.69
C ALA A 265 -15.68 -12.53 7.03
N LYS A 266 -16.33 -11.96 8.05
CA LYS A 266 -16.77 -12.69 9.24
C LYS A 266 -18.02 -13.50 8.95
N ASP A 267 -18.94 -12.96 8.14
CA ASP A 267 -20.15 -13.68 7.74
C ASP A 267 -19.82 -14.71 6.65
N ARG A 268 -20.03 -16.00 6.97
CA ARG A 268 -19.77 -17.12 6.05
C ARG A 268 -20.59 -17.01 4.76
N ARG A 269 -21.84 -16.55 4.80
CA ARG A 269 -22.70 -16.44 3.60
C ARG A 269 -22.17 -15.37 2.66
N LYS A 270 -21.84 -14.19 3.19
CA LYS A 270 -21.23 -13.10 2.41
C LYS A 270 -19.91 -13.52 1.79
N ARG A 271 -19.07 -14.24 2.55
CA ARG A 271 -17.82 -14.82 2.03
C ARG A 271 -18.06 -15.77 0.86
N ILE A 272 -19.01 -16.70 0.98
CA ILE A 272 -19.32 -17.67 -0.08
C ILE A 272 -19.86 -16.96 -1.32
N ALA A 273 -20.77 -15.99 -1.15
CA ALA A 273 -21.34 -15.23 -2.26
C ALA A 273 -20.26 -14.50 -3.07
N ALA A 274 -19.37 -13.78 -2.40
CA ALA A 274 -18.27 -13.03 -3.01
C ALA A 274 -17.23 -13.95 -3.68
N LEU A 275 -16.93 -15.11 -3.08
CA LEU A 275 -16.10 -16.13 -3.73
C LEU A 275 -16.76 -16.69 -5.01
N GLY A 276 -18.08 -16.90 -4.97
CA GLY A 276 -18.86 -17.33 -6.13
C GLY A 276 -18.85 -16.31 -7.26
N GLU A 277 -19.01 -15.02 -6.95
CA GLU A 277 -18.91 -13.93 -7.93
C GLU A 277 -17.52 -13.87 -8.56
N LYS A 278 -16.49 -13.90 -7.73
CA LYS A 278 -15.10 -13.92 -8.21
C LYS A 278 -14.83 -15.10 -9.13
N LYS A 279 -15.34 -16.29 -8.79
CA LYS A 279 -15.21 -17.49 -9.63
C LYS A 279 -15.90 -17.30 -10.98
N ARG A 280 -17.12 -16.75 -11.01
CA ARG A 280 -17.83 -16.43 -12.26
C ARG A 280 -17.05 -15.44 -13.13
N PHE A 281 -16.47 -14.41 -12.52
CA PHE A 281 -15.60 -13.47 -13.21
C PHE A 281 -14.37 -14.16 -13.82
N GLU A 282 -13.69 -15.02 -13.06
CA GLU A 282 -12.50 -15.75 -13.53
C GLU A 282 -12.83 -16.70 -14.70
N GLU A 283 -13.95 -17.41 -14.63
CA GLU A 283 -14.45 -18.30 -15.69
C GLU A 283 -14.80 -17.51 -16.96
N ALA A 284 -15.57 -16.42 -16.83
CA ALA A 284 -15.92 -15.54 -17.96
C ALA A 284 -14.68 -14.89 -18.58
N TYR A 285 -13.71 -14.48 -17.76
CA TYR A 285 -12.45 -13.90 -18.22
C TYR A 285 -11.64 -14.92 -19.00
N ALA A 286 -11.55 -16.16 -18.52
CA ALA A 286 -10.82 -17.23 -19.19
C ALA A 286 -11.38 -17.51 -20.59
N LEU A 287 -12.72 -17.60 -20.71
CA LEU A 287 -13.40 -17.79 -21.99
C LEU A 287 -13.13 -16.61 -22.96
N ALA A 288 -13.26 -15.37 -22.48
CA ALA A 288 -12.99 -14.18 -23.28
C ALA A 288 -11.52 -14.14 -23.74
N TRP A 289 -10.59 -14.49 -22.84
CA TRP A 289 -9.17 -14.53 -23.15
C TRP A 289 -8.83 -15.58 -24.22
N GLU A 290 -9.43 -16.76 -24.15
CA GLU A 290 -9.19 -17.82 -25.14
C GLU A 290 -9.60 -17.38 -26.55
N ARG A 291 -10.80 -16.81 -26.69
CA ARG A 291 -11.28 -16.24 -27.96
C ARG A 291 -10.38 -15.10 -28.45
N TRP A 292 -10.01 -14.18 -27.56
CA TRP A 292 -9.14 -13.04 -27.90
C TRP A 292 -7.74 -13.47 -28.35
N ARG A 293 -7.18 -14.51 -27.71
CA ARG A 293 -5.92 -15.14 -28.09
C ARG A 293 -6.05 -15.90 -29.42
N GLY A 294 -7.21 -16.47 -29.70
CA GLY A 294 -7.57 -17.12 -30.97
C GLY A 294 -7.73 -16.17 -32.16
N GLY A 295 -7.64 -14.85 -31.94
CA GLY A 295 -7.65 -13.84 -33.00
C GLY A 295 -8.90 -12.95 -33.01
N GLU A 296 -9.92 -13.29 -32.24
CA GLU A 296 -11.16 -12.52 -32.17
C GLU A 296 -10.97 -11.26 -31.30
N LYS A 297 -10.60 -10.14 -31.92
CA LYS A 297 -10.22 -8.91 -31.17
C LYS A 297 -11.41 -8.11 -30.64
N ASP A 298 -12.61 -8.38 -31.13
CA ASP A 298 -13.85 -7.72 -30.70
C ASP A 298 -14.55 -8.43 -29.52
N VAL A 299 -13.96 -9.49 -28.98
CA VAL A 299 -14.47 -10.18 -27.79
C VAL A 299 -14.57 -9.19 -26.64
N GLU A 300 -15.74 -9.19 -26.00
CA GLU A 300 -15.98 -8.42 -24.79
C GLU A 300 -15.51 -9.21 -23.55
N PHE A 301 -14.63 -8.60 -22.76
CA PHE A 301 -14.21 -9.13 -21.47
C PHE A 301 -15.25 -8.81 -20.39
N PRO A 302 -15.38 -9.65 -19.35
CA PRO A 302 -16.35 -9.41 -18.28
C PRO A 302 -16.04 -8.11 -17.53
N ALA A 303 -17.09 -7.50 -16.99
CA ALA A 303 -17.00 -6.31 -16.15
C ALA A 303 -15.97 -6.52 -15.03
N GLY A 304 -15.19 -5.47 -14.78
CA GLY A 304 -14.09 -5.50 -13.81
C GLY A 304 -12.76 -6.02 -14.36
N THR A 305 -12.70 -6.39 -15.65
CA THR A 305 -11.44 -6.66 -16.33
C THR A 305 -10.62 -5.38 -16.48
N TRP A 306 -9.43 -5.35 -15.89
CA TRP A 306 -8.58 -4.15 -15.90
C TRP A 306 -7.45 -4.18 -16.94
N LEU A 307 -6.55 -5.17 -16.87
CA LEU A 307 -5.30 -5.17 -17.65
C LEU A 307 -5.56 -5.21 -19.16
N MET A 308 -6.52 -6.02 -19.60
CA MET A 308 -6.86 -6.17 -21.01
C MET A 308 -7.40 -4.87 -21.60
N CYS A 309 -8.28 -4.19 -20.87
CA CYS A 309 -8.90 -2.95 -21.31
C CYS A 309 -7.89 -1.78 -21.27
N HIS A 310 -7.06 -1.72 -20.23
CA HIS A 310 -6.14 -0.60 -20.06
C HIS A 310 -4.90 -0.70 -20.96
N ARG A 311 -4.27 -1.88 -21.05
CA ARG A 311 -3.03 -2.07 -21.82
C ARG A 311 -3.28 -2.41 -23.28
N TYR A 312 -4.26 -3.27 -23.55
CA TYR A 312 -4.51 -3.83 -24.88
C TYR A 312 -5.76 -3.26 -25.55
N ARG A 313 -6.46 -2.31 -24.90
CA ARG A 313 -7.67 -1.66 -25.42
C ARG A 313 -8.78 -2.64 -25.80
N ALA A 314 -8.83 -3.80 -25.13
CA ALA A 314 -9.92 -4.76 -25.32
C ALA A 314 -11.26 -4.20 -24.80
N ARG A 315 -12.37 -4.61 -25.41
CA ARG A 315 -13.73 -4.25 -24.99
C ARG A 315 -14.03 -4.86 -23.62
N CYS A 316 -14.83 -4.16 -22.82
CA CYS A 316 -15.23 -4.59 -21.48
C CYS A 316 -16.72 -4.36 -21.33
N ALA A 317 -17.43 -5.34 -20.76
CA ALA A 317 -18.81 -5.16 -20.39
C ALA A 317 -18.95 -4.03 -19.35
N ALA A 318 -20.06 -3.31 -19.43
CA ALA A 318 -20.44 -2.34 -18.40
C ALA A 318 -20.68 -3.07 -17.06
N PRO A 319 -20.48 -2.40 -15.91
CA PRO A 319 -20.96 -2.92 -14.63
C PRO A 319 -22.46 -3.22 -14.71
N LEU A 320 -22.89 -4.33 -14.11
CA LEU A 320 -24.31 -4.67 -13.97
C LEU A 320 -25.02 -3.78 -12.95
#